data_AF-A0AAV8ZHF1-F1
#
_entry.id   AF-A0AAV8ZHF1-F1
#
_cell.length_a   1.000
_cell.length_b   1.000
_cell.length_c   1.000
_cell.angle_alpha   90.00
_cell.angle_beta   90.00
_cell.angle_gamma   90.00
#
_symmetry.space_group_name_H-M   'P 1'
#
loop_
_entity.id
_entity.type
_entity.pdbx_description
1 polymer ?
#
loop_
_entity_poly.entity_id
_entity_poly.type
_entity_poly.pdbx_seq_one_letter_code
_entity_poly.pdbx_strand_id
1 'polypeptide(L)'
;MDVRIREPATLLAGQLLAAQSKPLAVTPANDPLDYYCALHLIDCNVPTLKRMQQVRRIFYNSNSKNNKLKPTSSEVLTSYLRQCNEPPWTSYFIKYSSIREDQWGKSHFNWNVGQSNYHILRTGCFPYIKYHCTKRAAQNLTLDDYFFRCIKVINLGIPCLAYGIAATFLIKHIEYVNTTKGTVKIYFLYPEDKGSIY
;
A
#
# COMPACT_ATOMS: atom_id res chain seq x y z
N MET A 1 67.98 26.47 -19.40
CA MET A 1 66.82 26.65 -18.52
C MET A 1 66.06 25.34 -18.52
N ASP A 2 66.02 24.73 -17.34
CA ASP A 2 65.38 23.47 -17.00
C ASP A 2 63.85 23.55 -17.19
N VAL A 3 63.21 22.46 -17.61
CA VAL A 3 62.18 21.72 -16.87
C VAL A 3 61.76 20.51 -17.72
N ARG A 4 62.21 19.36 -17.25
CA ARG A 4 61.76 17.99 -17.57
C ARG A 4 60.53 17.69 -16.70
N ILE A 5 59.46 17.04 -17.21
CA ILE A 5 58.63 15.94 -16.61
C ILE A 5 57.60 15.54 -17.70
N ARG A 6 57.79 14.50 -18.53
CA ARG A 6 57.47 13.06 -18.39
C ARG A 6 56.04 12.71 -17.91
N GLU A 7 55.19 12.31 -18.84
CA GLU A 7 54.16 11.29 -18.63
C GLU A 7 54.22 10.24 -19.74
N PRO A 8 54.21 8.93 -19.40
CA PRO A 8 53.87 7.88 -20.37
C PRO A 8 52.66 7.04 -19.96
N ALA A 9 51.90 6.68 -20.99
CA ALA A 9 51.33 5.37 -21.28
C ALA A 9 50.33 4.74 -20.29
N THR A 10 49.08 4.75 -20.74
CA THR A 10 48.24 3.57 -21.02
C THR A 10 48.72 2.21 -20.52
N LEU A 11 47.75 1.46 -19.97
CA LEU A 11 47.53 0.00 -20.08
C LEU A 11 47.74 -0.81 -18.79
N LEU A 12 46.68 -0.93 -17.99
CA LEU A 12 46.36 -2.20 -17.33
C LEU A 12 44.84 -2.31 -17.08
N ALA A 13 44.23 -3.18 -17.88
CA ALA A 13 42.89 -3.66 -17.72
C ALA A 13 42.76 -4.53 -16.45
N GLY A 14 41.56 -4.53 -15.88
CA GLY A 14 40.98 -5.74 -15.29
C GLY A 14 41.33 -6.05 -13.84
N GLN A 15 40.25 -6.15 -13.04
CA GLN A 15 40.13 -6.97 -11.83
C GLN A 15 40.69 -6.39 -10.52
N LEU A 16 39.80 -5.76 -9.74
CA LEU A 16 39.53 -6.04 -8.31
C LEU A 16 38.39 -5.09 -7.85
N LEU A 17 37.13 -5.51 -7.97
CA LEU A 17 36.33 -6.19 -6.94
C LEU A 17 35.93 -5.29 -5.75
N ALA A 18 34.62 -4.99 -5.74
CA ALA A 18 33.73 -5.08 -4.59
C ALA A 18 34.04 -4.21 -3.36
N ALA A 19 33.66 -2.93 -3.41
CA ALA A 19 33.19 -2.22 -2.22
C ALA A 19 31.66 -2.21 -2.22
N GLN A 20 31.08 -3.28 -1.68
CA GLN A 20 29.65 -3.36 -1.36
C GLN A 20 29.31 -2.24 -0.36
N SER A 21 28.56 -1.23 -0.78
CA SER A 21 27.79 -0.41 0.15
C SER A 21 26.64 -1.27 0.68
N LYS A 22 26.82 -1.77 1.91
CA LYS A 22 25.75 -2.40 2.70
C LYS A 22 24.53 -1.46 2.73
N PRO A 23 23.33 -1.89 2.30
CA PRO A 23 22.12 -1.18 2.68
C PRO A 23 21.94 -1.31 4.20
N LEU A 24 21.77 -0.18 4.89
CA LEU A 24 21.31 -0.19 6.28
C LEU A 24 20.02 -1.01 6.35
N ALA A 25 20.05 -2.07 7.15
CA ALA A 25 18.86 -2.82 7.49
C ALA A 25 17.89 -1.88 8.21
N VAL A 26 16.86 -1.43 7.49
CA VAL A 26 15.66 -0.86 8.10
C VAL A 26 14.92 -2.04 8.71
N THR A 27 15.08 -2.21 10.01
CA THR A 27 14.25 -3.12 10.80
C THR A 27 12.79 -2.67 10.64
N PRO A 28 11.85 -3.56 10.30
CA PRO A 28 10.44 -3.20 10.35
C PRO A 28 10.09 -3.00 11.82
N ALA A 29 9.77 -1.76 12.19
CA ALA A 29 9.15 -1.44 13.46
C ALA A 29 7.82 -2.22 13.55
N ASN A 30 7.88 -3.37 14.23
CA ASN A 30 6.74 -4.25 14.49
C ASN A 30 6.08 -3.93 15.84
N ASP A 31 6.33 -2.75 16.42
CA ASP A 31 5.76 -2.38 17.71
C ASP A 31 4.60 -1.37 17.55
N PRO A 32 3.36 -1.69 17.98
CA PRO A 32 2.20 -0.79 17.92
C PRO A 32 2.29 0.46 18.80
N LEU A 33 3.38 0.66 19.55
CA LEU A 33 3.54 1.77 20.50
C LEU A 33 4.23 3.02 19.92
N ASP A 34 4.94 2.92 18.79
CA ASP A 34 5.65 4.09 18.21
C ASP A 34 4.72 5.17 17.64
N TYR A 35 3.45 4.84 17.39
CA TYR A 35 2.46 5.80 16.89
C TYR A 35 1.91 6.75 17.96
N TYR A 36 2.14 6.49 19.25
CA TYR A 36 1.63 7.36 20.33
C TYR A 36 2.59 8.52 20.70
N CYS A 37 3.86 8.48 20.29
CA CYS A 37 4.79 9.58 20.58
C CYS A 37 4.57 10.85 19.73
N ALA A 38 3.81 10.77 18.63
CA ALA A 38 3.50 11.94 17.80
C ALA A 38 2.33 12.80 18.35
N LEU A 39 1.76 12.44 19.50
CA LEU A 39 0.61 13.13 20.11
C LEU A 39 0.99 14.03 21.31
N HIS A 40 2.28 14.27 21.55
CA HIS A 40 2.75 15.10 22.67
C HIS A 40 2.78 16.62 22.39
N LEU A 41 1.89 17.13 21.54
CA LEU A 41 1.70 18.58 21.34
C LEU A 41 0.25 19.07 21.48
N ILE A 42 -0.67 18.24 21.96
CA ILE A 42 -2.02 18.70 22.29
C ILE A 42 -2.39 18.08 23.65
N ASP A 43 -2.12 18.82 24.72
CA ASP A 43 -2.75 18.62 26.02
C ASP A 43 -4.26 18.86 25.87
N CYS A 44 -4.97 17.83 25.47
CA CYS A 44 -6.41 17.74 25.65
C CYS A 44 -6.68 16.55 26.55
N ASN A 45 -6.95 16.88 27.81
CA ASN A 45 -7.45 16.01 28.85
C ASN A 45 -8.81 15.43 28.41
N VAL A 46 -8.80 14.31 27.69
CA VAL A 46 -10.01 13.60 27.26
C VAL A 46 -10.01 12.21 27.92
N PRO A 47 -11.05 11.85 28.70
CA PRO A 47 -11.16 10.55 29.33
C PRO A 47 -11.57 9.49 28.29
N THR A 48 -10.66 9.14 27.38
CA THR A 48 -10.96 8.34 26.17
C THR A 48 -9.91 7.27 25.90
N LEU A 49 -9.87 6.23 26.74
CA LEU A 49 -9.14 5.00 26.37
C LEU A 49 -9.98 3.72 26.45
N LYS A 50 -11.02 3.67 27.31
CA LYS A 50 -11.85 2.46 27.44
C LYS A 50 -13.01 2.39 26.44
N ARG A 51 -13.60 3.53 26.07
CA ARG A 51 -14.80 3.58 25.19
C ARG A 51 -14.52 3.29 23.72
N MET A 52 -13.28 3.51 23.25
CA MET A 52 -12.88 3.26 21.86
C MET A 52 -12.58 1.78 21.56
N GLN A 53 -12.40 0.93 22.58
CA GLN A 53 -12.24 -0.51 22.39
C GLN A 53 -13.59 -1.21 22.12
N GLN A 54 -14.68 -0.66 22.64
CA GLN A 54 -16.00 -1.29 22.59
C GLN A 54 -16.68 -1.13 21.22
N VAL A 55 -16.48 0.00 20.54
CA VAL A 55 -16.99 0.24 19.17
C VAL A 55 -16.31 -0.69 18.15
N ARG A 56 -15.03 -1.06 18.38
CA ARG A 56 -14.28 -1.99 17.51
C ARG A 56 -14.89 -3.38 17.42
N ARG A 57 -15.59 -3.84 18.47
CA ARG A 57 -16.23 -5.17 18.52
C ARG A 57 -17.53 -5.26 17.71
N ILE A 58 -18.23 -4.15 17.52
CA ILE A 58 -19.55 -4.13 16.88
C ILE A 58 -19.42 -4.22 15.34
N PHE A 59 -18.39 -3.58 14.77
CA PHE A 59 -18.18 -3.56 13.31
C PHE A 59 -17.25 -4.65 12.78
N TYR A 60 -16.44 -5.27 13.64
CA TYR A 60 -15.52 -6.34 13.25
C TYR A 60 -15.86 -7.60 14.06
N ASN A 61 -16.79 -8.40 13.54
CA ASN A 61 -17.05 -9.73 14.08
C ASN A 61 -15.84 -10.63 13.77
N SER A 62 -14.80 -10.51 14.59
CA SER A 62 -13.53 -11.20 14.41
C SER A 62 -13.68 -12.64 14.87
N ASN A 63 -14.14 -13.49 13.96
CA ASN A 63 -14.01 -14.93 14.14
C ASN A 63 -12.53 -15.28 13.93
N SER A 64 -11.73 -15.17 15.01
CA SER A 64 -10.26 -15.21 15.03
C SER A 64 -9.65 -16.45 14.33
N LYS A 65 -10.38 -17.58 14.30
CA LYS A 65 -9.96 -18.81 13.60
C LYS A 65 -9.95 -18.68 12.06
N ASN A 66 -10.83 -17.85 11.48
CA ASN A 66 -10.96 -17.68 10.03
C ASN A 66 -10.01 -16.62 9.43
N ASN A 67 -9.36 -15.79 10.25
CA ASN A 67 -8.48 -14.73 9.76
C ASN A 67 -7.14 -15.25 9.23
N LYS A 68 -6.67 -16.44 9.66
CA LYS A 68 -5.46 -17.06 9.10
C LYS A 68 -5.70 -17.62 7.68
N LEU A 69 -6.93 -18.02 7.38
CA LEU A 69 -7.34 -18.61 6.11
C LEU A 69 -7.55 -17.57 5.00
N LYS A 70 -7.73 -16.29 5.34
CA LYS A 70 -7.89 -15.23 4.34
C LYS A 70 -6.53 -14.74 3.85
N PRO A 71 -6.38 -14.47 2.54
CA PRO A 71 -5.19 -13.81 2.01
C PRO A 71 -5.10 -12.37 2.52
N THR A 72 -3.89 -11.84 2.55
CA THR A 72 -3.68 -10.44 2.95
C THR A 72 -4.06 -9.47 1.83
N SER A 73 -4.34 -8.21 2.16
CA SER A 73 -4.57 -7.19 1.14
C SER A 73 -3.33 -6.99 0.25
N SER A 74 -2.13 -7.04 0.84
CA SER A 74 -0.85 -7.07 0.12
C SER A 74 -0.72 -8.23 -0.87
N GLU A 75 -1.13 -9.44 -0.48
CA GLU A 75 -1.08 -10.64 -1.31
C GLU A 75 -2.04 -10.52 -2.48
N VAL A 76 -3.28 -10.12 -2.24
CA VAL A 76 -4.27 -9.91 -3.32
C VAL A 76 -3.79 -8.85 -4.31
N LEU A 77 -3.27 -7.72 -3.83
CA LEU A 77 -2.71 -6.66 -4.67
C LEU A 77 -1.58 -7.18 -5.56
N THR A 78 -0.63 -7.91 -4.98
CA THR A 78 0.53 -8.44 -5.69
C THR A 78 0.13 -9.50 -6.70
N SER A 79 -0.73 -10.44 -6.30
CA SER A 79 -1.24 -11.50 -7.17
C SER A 79 -2.02 -10.94 -8.35
N TYR A 80 -2.86 -9.94 -8.14
CA TYR A 80 -3.64 -9.33 -9.20
C TYR A 80 -2.77 -8.61 -10.24
N LEU A 81 -1.83 -7.76 -9.77
CA LEU A 81 -0.91 -7.03 -10.66
C LEU A 81 -0.07 -8.00 -11.50
N ARG A 82 0.39 -9.13 -10.91
CA ARG A 82 1.11 -10.18 -11.65
C ARG A 82 0.21 -10.91 -12.65
N GLN A 83 -1.02 -11.25 -12.28
CA GLN A 83 -1.97 -11.95 -13.17
C GLN A 83 -2.34 -11.11 -14.40
N CYS A 84 -2.35 -9.79 -14.25
CA CYS A 84 -2.60 -8.86 -15.37
C CYS A 84 -1.32 -8.45 -16.11
N ASN A 85 -0.20 -9.14 -15.91
CA ASN A 85 1.08 -8.85 -16.55
C ASN A 85 1.58 -7.41 -16.31
N GLU A 86 1.43 -6.91 -15.08
CA GLU A 86 1.87 -5.58 -14.66
C GLU A 86 1.30 -4.43 -15.53
N PRO A 87 -0.04 -4.21 -15.49
CA PRO A 87 -0.69 -3.20 -16.33
C PRO A 87 -0.23 -1.78 -15.98
N PRO A 88 -0.29 -0.81 -16.90
CA PRO A 88 0.16 0.56 -16.64
C PRO A 88 -0.65 1.24 -15.52
N TRP A 89 -1.94 0.92 -15.41
CA TRP A 89 -2.78 1.32 -14.28
C TRP A 89 -3.90 0.31 -14.06
N THR A 90 -4.55 0.37 -12.90
CA THR A 90 -5.78 -0.36 -12.58
C THR A 90 -6.46 0.25 -11.36
N SER A 91 -7.78 0.14 -11.27
CA SER A 91 -8.59 0.65 -10.16
C SER A 91 -9.72 -0.31 -9.81
N TYR A 92 -9.57 -1.02 -8.71
CA TYR A 92 -10.52 -2.05 -8.28
C TYR A 92 -10.91 -1.92 -6.81
N PHE A 93 -11.95 -2.66 -6.44
CA PHE A 93 -12.49 -2.72 -5.09
C PHE A 93 -12.36 -4.14 -4.54
N ILE A 94 -12.08 -4.25 -3.24
CA ILE A 94 -12.03 -5.51 -2.52
C ILE A 94 -12.94 -5.42 -1.30
N LYS A 95 -13.74 -6.46 -1.03
CA LYS A 95 -14.54 -6.50 0.20
C LYS A 95 -13.66 -6.74 1.42
N TYR A 96 -13.85 -5.97 2.49
CA TYR A 96 -13.18 -6.19 3.77
C TYR A 96 -13.39 -7.62 4.30
N SER A 97 -14.56 -8.21 4.05
CA SER A 97 -14.88 -9.57 4.48
C SER A 97 -14.03 -10.66 3.82
N SER A 98 -13.45 -10.39 2.65
CA SER A 98 -12.75 -11.38 1.82
C SER A 98 -11.25 -11.44 2.06
N ILE A 99 -10.69 -10.49 2.81
CA ILE A 99 -9.24 -10.35 3.01
C ILE A 99 -8.92 -10.08 4.48
N ARG A 100 -7.64 -10.24 4.82
CA ARG A 100 -7.06 -9.70 6.05
C ARG A 100 -6.28 -8.43 5.73
N GLU A 101 -6.72 -7.31 6.26
CA GLU A 101 -6.07 -6.02 6.00
C GLU A 101 -4.72 -5.93 6.74
N ASP A 102 -3.62 -5.87 5.99
CA ASP A 102 -2.25 -5.66 6.50
C ASP A 102 -1.61 -4.36 6.01
N GLN A 103 -2.36 -3.55 5.24
CA GLN A 103 -1.96 -2.22 4.76
C GLN A 103 -2.77 -1.11 5.46
N TRP A 104 -3.33 -1.40 6.63
CA TRP A 104 -4.09 -0.42 7.41
C TRP A 104 -3.22 0.78 7.79
N GLY A 105 -3.81 1.97 7.81
CA GLY A 105 -3.09 3.21 8.08
C GLY A 105 -2.33 3.80 6.88
N LYS A 106 -2.09 3.02 5.82
CA LYS A 106 -1.50 3.52 4.57
C LYS A 106 -2.58 4.00 3.61
N SER A 107 -2.37 5.19 3.05
CA SER A 107 -3.24 5.85 2.08
C SER A 107 -2.55 6.01 0.74
N HIS A 108 -1.27 6.40 0.70
CA HIS A 108 -0.50 6.53 -0.53
C HIS A 108 0.91 5.96 -0.33
N PHE A 109 1.29 4.93 -1.09
CA PHE A 109 2.57 4.27 -0.89
C PHE A 109 3.11 3.61 -2.16
N ASN A 110 4.41 3.36 -2.19
CA ASN A 110 5.06 2.58 -3.23
C ASN A 110 4.85 1.08 -3.00
N TRP A 111 4.57 0.35 -4.07
CA TRP A 111 4.42 -1.09 -4.05
C TRP A 111 5.20 -1.70 -5.21
N ASN A 112 6.24 -2.46 -4.88
CA ASN A 112 7.07 -3.13 -5.88
C ASN A 112 6.48 -4.50 -6.21
N VAL A 113 6.27 -4.75 -7.50
CA VAL A 113 5.79 -6.03 -8.03
C VAL A 113 6.63 -6.41 -9.23
N GLY A 114 7.33 -7.54 -9.13
CA GLY A 114 8.13 -8.09 -10.22
C GLY A 114 9.27 -7.13 -10.59
N GLN A 115 9.19 -6.51 -11.76
CA GLN A 115 10.17 -5.52 -12.23
C GLN A 115 9.67 -4.07 -12.15
N SER A 116 8.42 -3.87 -11.73
CA SER A 116 7.75 -2.58 -11.74
C SER A 116 7.48 -2.05 -10.35
N ASN A 117 7.44 -0.72 -10.23
CA ASN A 117 6.94 -0.05 -9.05
C ASN A 117 5.58 0.59 -9.35
N TYR A 118 4.68 0.52 -8.37
CA TYR A 118 3.36 1.13 -8.43
C TYR A 118 3.20 2.15 -7.32
N HIS A 119 2.57 3.27 -7.66
CA HIS A 119 1.97 4.17 -6.66
C HIS A 119 0.58 3.65 -6.36
N ILE A 120 0.34 3.33 -5.09
CA ILE A 120 -0.92 2.78 -4.62
C ILE A 120 -1.64 3.84 -3.81
N LEU A 121 -2.76 4.32 -4.34
CA LEU A 121 -3.70 5.16 -3.61
C LEU A 121 -4.84 4.28 -3.07
N ARG A 122 -4.88 4.13 -1.75
CA ARG A 122 -5.84 3.31 -1.01
C ARG A 122 -6.88 4.17 -0.31
N THR A 123 -8.15 3.91 -0.61
CA THR A 123 -9.29 4.59 -0.01
C THR A 123 -10.24 3.60 0.63
N GLY A 124 -10.57 3.82 1.90
CA GLY A 124 -11.64 3.06 2.57
C GLY A 124 -13.00 3.49 2.02
N CYS A 125 -13.84 2.52 1.69
CA CYS A 125 -15.21 2.74 1.21
C CYS A 125 -16.13 1.61 1.70
N PHE A 126 -16.45 1.58 3.00
CA PHE A 126 -17.09 0.43 3.65
C PHE A 126 -18.41 0.00 2.94
N PRO A 127 -18.57 -1.27 2.52
CA PRO A 127 -17.85 -2.47 2.97
C PRO A 127 -16.62 -2.87 2.13
N TYR A 128 -16.11 -1.97 1.29
CA TYR A 128 -15.00 -2.18 0.37
C TYR A 128 -13.75 -1.35 0.72
N ILE A 129 -12.63 -1.74 0.12
CA ILE A 129 -11.41 -0.94 -0.01
C ILE A 129 -11.22 -0.71 -1.50
N LYS A 130 -11.03 0.55 -1.89
CA LYS A 130 -10.67 0.93 -3.25
C LYS A 130 -9.15 1.03 -3.36
N TYR A 131 -8.61 0.37 -4.38
CA TYR A 131 -7.24 0.50 -4.82
C TYR A 131 -7.23 1.26 -6.14
N HIS A 132 -6.34 2.24 -6.24
CA HIS A 132 -5.95 2.85 -7.50
C HIS A 132 -4.45 2.67 -7.62
N CYS A 133 -4.02 1.95 -8.64
CA CYS A 133 -2.65 1.53 -8.85
C CYS A 133 -2.17 2.17 -10.15
N THR A 134 -1.05 2.89 -10.10
CA THR A 134 -0.43 3.48 -11.30
C THR A 134 1.04 3.10 -11.34
N LYS A 135 1.49 2.54 -12.47
CA LYS A 135 2.87 2.13 -12.69
C LYS A 135 3.76 3.37 -12.83
N ARG A 136 4.67 3.58 -11.88
CA ARG A 136 5.55 4.77 -11.82
C ARG A 136 6.84 4.45 -11.08
N ALA A 137 7.90 5.20 -11.37
CA ALA A 137 9.15 5.11 -10.62
C ALA A 137 8.92 5.37 -9.12
N ALA A 138 9.73 4.76 -8.26
CA ALA A 138 9.62 4.95 -6.83
C ALA A 138 9.85 6.42 -6.47
N GLN A 139 8.97 6.99 -5.66
CA GLN A 139 9.03 8.40 -5.23
C GLN A 139 8.77 8.53 -3.74
N ASN A 140 9.19 9.63 -3.13
CA ASN A 140 8.84 9.91 -1.74
C ASN A 140 7.37 10.37 -1.66
N LEU A 141 6.49 9.49 -1.18
CA LEU A 141 5.04 9.72 -1.07
C LEU A 141 4.60 10.02 0.38
N THR A 142 5.54 10.27 1.30
CA THR A 142 5.24 10.42 2.73
C THR A 142 4.37 11.63 3.03
N LEU A 143 4.60 12.76 2.33
CA LEU A 143 3.79 13.97 2.51
C LEU A 143 2.34 13.74 2.05
N ASP A 144 2.17 13.12 0.88
CA ASP A 144 0.84 12.78 0.35
C ASP A 144 0.10 11.82 1.28
N ASP A 145 0.79 10.78 1.77
CA ASP A 145 0.20 9.82 2.71
C ASP A 145 -0.30 10.52 3.98
N TYR A 146 0.53 11.41 4.55
CA TYR A 146 0.17 12.17 5.74
C TYR A 146 -1.03 13.08 5.47
N PHE A 147 -1.02 13.82 4.36
CA PHE A 147 -2.12 14.69 3.95
C PHE A 147 -3.45 13.93 3.83
N PHE A 148 -3.47 12.80 3.11
CA PHE A 148 -4.67 11.99 2.97
C PHE A 148 -5.14 11.39 4.30
N ARG A 149 -4.22 11.04 5.19
CA ARG A 149 -4.56 10.55 6.54
C ARG A 149 -5.20 11.64 7.38
N CYS A 150 -4.65 12.86 7.39
CA CYS A 150 -5.21 14.01 8.10
C CYS A 150 -6.64 14.31 7.65
N ILE A 151 -6.89 14.34 6.34
CA ILE A 151 -8.23 14.57 5.78
C ILE A 151 -9.22 13.51 6.25
N LYS A 152 -8.83 12.23 6.28
CA LYS A 152 -9.71 11.14 6.73
C LYS A 152 -10.12 11.30 8.20
N VAL A 153 -9.21 11.80 9.05
CA VAL A 153 -9.47 12.08 10.47
C VAL A 153 -10.44 13.25 10.61
N ILE A 154 -10.18 14.37 9.92
CA ILE A 154 -11.03 15.56 9.96
C ILE A 154 -12.47 15.23 9.54
N ASN A 155 -12.63 14.40 8.52
CA ASN A 155 -13.95 14.04 7.99
C ASN A 155 -14.65 12.89 8.73
N LEU A 156 -14.12 12.43 9.86
CA LEU A 156 -14.73 11.40 10.74
C LEU A 156 -15.21 10.12 10.01
N GLY A 157 -14.61 9.80 8.86
CA GLY A 157 -15.02 8.65 8.05
C GLY A 157 -16.36 8.78 7.30
N ILE A 158 -17.01 9.95 7.28
CA ILE A 158 -18.25 10.18 6.50
C ILE A 158 -18.05 9.87 5.00
N PRO A 159 -16.96 10.33 4.35
CA PRO A 159 -16.70 9.99 2.95
C PRO A 159 -16.52 8.48 2.72
N CYS A 160 -15.94 7.76 3.70
CA CYS A 160 -15.78 6.32 3.61
C CYS A 160 -17.14 5.61 3.50
N LEU A 161 -18.12 6.02 4.31
CA LEU A 161 -19.46 5.41 4.27
C LEU A 161 -20.21 5.79 2.99
N ALA A 162 -20.22 7.09 2.62
CA ALA A 162 -20.91 7.55 1.43
C ALA A 162 -20.39 6.89 0.15
N TYR A 163 -19.06 6.81 -0.01
CA TYR A 163 -18.44 6.15 -1.15
C TYR A 163 -18.69 4.64 -1.17
N GLY A 164 -18.74 3.99 0.00
CA GLY A 164 -19.04 2.57 0.07
C GLY A 164 -20.47 2.22 -0.33
N ILE A 165 -21.45 3.04 0.09
CA ILE A 165 -22.84 2.94 -0.35
C ILE A 165 -22.92 3.14 -1.86
N ALA A 166 -22.33 4.21 -2.39
CA ALA A 166 -22.32 4.48 -3.83
C ALA A 166 -21.65 3.34 -4.63
N ALA A 167 -20.50 2.83 -4.17
CA ALA A 167 -19.81 1.72 -4.81
C ALA A 167 -20.67 0.45 -4.85
N THR A 168 -21.46 0.18 -3.81
CA THR A 168 -22.36 -0.98 -3.76
C THR A 168 -23.39 -0.96 -4.90
N PHE A 169 -23.86 0.22 -5.30
CA PHE A 169 -24.78 0.38 -6.45
C PHE A 169 -24.07 0.42 -7.81
N LEU A 170 -22.83 0.91 -7.84
CA LEU A 170 -22.10 1.17 -9.10
C LEU A 170 -21.22 0.02 -9.59
N ILE A 171 -20.87 -0.93 -8.72
CA ILE A 171 -20.09 -2.11 -9.11
C ILE A 171 -20.90 -2.95 -10.11
N LYS A 172 -20.32 -3.17 -11.31
CA LYS A 172 -20.95 -3.95 -12.38
C LYS A 172 -20.14 -5.17 -12.79
N HIS A 173 -18.84 -5.15 -12.54
CA HIS A 173 -17.92 -6.18 -13.03
C HIS A 173 -17.16 -6.83 -11.87
N ILE A 174 -16.89 -8.13 -12.00
CA ILE A 174 -16.21 -8.94 -10.99
C ILE A 174 -15.10 -9.71 -11.68
N GLU A 175 -13.88 -9.61 -11.15
CA GLU A 175 -12.77 -10.49 -11.54
C GLU A 175 -12.33 -11.35 -10.36
N TYR A 176 -11.57 -12.39 -10.69
CA TYR A 176 -11.10 -13.39 -9.74
C TYR A 176 -9.58 -13.34 -9.67
N VAL A 177 -9.06 -13.15 -8.46
CA VAL A 177 -7.62 -13.12 -8.18
C VAL A 177 -7.23 -14.40 -7.48
N ASN A 178 -6.33 -15.17 -8.08
CA ASN A 178 -5.78 -16.36 -7.45
C ASN A 178 -4.72 -15.99 -6.41
N THR A 179 -4.91 -16.42 -5.16
CA THR A 179 -3.95 -16.24 -4.07
C THR A 179 -3.52 -17.60 -3.52
N THR A 180 -2.49 -17.62 -2.66
CA THR A 180 -2.02 -18.87 -2.03
C THR A 180 -3.08 -19.50 -1.13
N LYS A 181 -4.06 -18.70 -0.68
CA LYS A 181 -5.14 -19.13 0.22
C LYS A 181 -6.50 -19.25 -0.46
N GLY A 182 -6.51 -19.28 -1.79
CA GLY A 182 -7.71 -19.44 -2.62
C GLY A 182 -8.03 -18.19 -3.45
N THR A 183 -9.16 -18.25 -4.14
CA THR A 183 -9.55 -17.20 -5.08
C THR A 183 -10.35 -16.10 -4.39
N VAL A 184 -9.96 -14.84 -4.60
CA VAL A 184 -10.62 -13.65 -4.07
C VAL A 184 -11.33 -12.91 -5.18
N LYS A 185 -12.57 -12.47 -4.91
CA LYS A 185 -13.31 -11.59 -5.82
C LYS A 185 -12.86 -10.15 -5.66
N ILE A 186 -12.46 -9.55 -6.76
CA ILE A 186 -12.28 -8.10 -6.89
C ILE A 186 -13.38 -7.52 -7.77
N TYR A 187 -13.71 -6.27 -7.56
CA TYR A 187 -14.89 -5.63 -8.14
C TYR A 187 -14.48 -4.36 -8.89
N PHE A 188 -15.15 -4.10 -10.01
CA PHE A 188 -14.94 -2.90 -10.82
C PHE A 188 -16.27 -2.22 -11.11
N LEU A 189 -16.22 -0.90 -11.30
CA LEU A 189 -17.39 -0.15 -11.80
C LEU A 189 -17.65 -0.46 -13.28
N TYR A 190 -16.58 -0.59 -14.06
CA TYR A 190 -16.61 -0.90 -15.48
C TYR A 190 -15.52 -1.93 -15.78
N PRO A 191 -15.69 -2.78 -16.82
CA PRO A 191 -14.61 -3.65 -17.26
C PRO A 191 -13.41 -2.81 -17.70
N GLU A 192 -12.22 -3.14 -17.18
CA GLU A 192 -11.00 -2.45 -17.57
C GLU A 192 -10.50 -2.96 -18.92
N ASP A 193 -10.10 -2.04 -19.79
CA ASP A 193 -9.35 -2.39 -20.99
C ASP A 193 -7.89 -2.64 -20.61
N LYS A 194 -7.53 -3.93 -20.55
CA LYS A 194 -6.18 -4.39 -20.19
C LYS A 194 -5.13 -4.05 -21.25
N GLY A 195 -5.55 -3.55 -22.43
CA GLY A 195 -4.69 -3.05 -23.50
C GLY A 195 -4.47 -1.54 -23.48
N SER A 196 -5.06 -0.80 -22.53
CA SER A 196 -4.85 0.66 -22.47
C SER A 196 -3.38 0.97 -22.21
N ILE A 197 -2.81 1.84 -23.04
CA ILE A 197 -1.41 2.30 -22.95
C ILE A 197 -1.26 3.40 -21.88
N TYR A 198 -2.39 4.00 -21.47
CA TYR A 198 -2.50 5.12 -20.54
C TYR A 198 -3.51 4.86 -19.45
#